data_AF-A0A7K1E0W1-F1
#
_entry.id   AF-A0A7K1E0W1-F1
#
_cell.length_a   1.000
_cell.length_b   1.000
_cell.length_c   1.000
_cell.angle_alpha   90.00
_cell.angle_beta   90.00
_cell.angle_gamma   90.00
#
_symmetry.space_group_name_H-M   'P 1'
#
loop_
_entity.id
_entity.type
_entity.pdbx_description
1 polymer ?
#
loop_
_entity_poly.entity_id
_entity_poly.type
_entity_poly.pdbx_seq_one_letter_code
_entity_poly.pdbx_strand_id
1 'polypeptide(L)'
;MADYDVVIEIPRGSRNKYEVDHVTGRVYLDRVLFTPFVYPVDYGYFENTLGLDGDPVDALVLLEYPVYPGVGVKVRPVGVLNMSDEAGSDAKIVCVPYKDPRWAHIKDLSDVPEQTRNELHHFFSRYKDLEPGKFVNIEGWGDAKEAEQIIVDGFARLKAEGH
;
A
#
# COMPACT_ATOMS: atom_id res chain seq x y z
N MET A 1 1.14 11.82 15.29
CA MET A 1 1.51 11.03 14.11
C MET A 1 2.47 11.86 13.28
N ALA A 2 3.60 11.26 12.93
CA ALA A 2 4.51 11.81 11.94
C ALA A 2 3.84 11.82 10.55
N ASP A 3 4.39 12.59 9.61
CA ASP A 3 4.08 12.47 8.20
C ASP A 3 5.12 11.61 7.50
N TYR A 4 4.65 10.91 6.46
CA TYR A 4 5.46 10.07 5.59
C TYR A 4 5.16 10.41 4.14
N ASP A 5 6.17 10.25 3.28
CA ASP A 5 6.05 10.49 1.85
C ASP A 5 5.78 9.15 1.14
N VAL A 6 4.67 9.10 0.39
CA VAL A 6 4.27 7.96 -0.44
C VAL A 6 4.26 8.38 -1.90
N VAL A 7 4.84 7.57 -2.77
CA VAL A 7 4.74 7.75 -4.23
C VAL A 7 3.66 6.81 -4.75
N ILE A 8 2.66 7.36 -5.44
CA ILE A 8 1.56 6.57 -6.01
C ILE A 8 2.00 5.92 -7.32
N GLU A 9 1.76 4.63 -7.45
CA GLU A 9 2.01 3.85 -8.65
C GLU A 9 0.72 3.60 -9.42
N ILE A 10 -0.36 3.26 -8.70
CA ILE A 10 -1.59 2.76 -9.28
C ILE A 10 -2.77 3.60 -8.76
N PRO A 11 -3.39 4.42 -9.61
CA PRO A 11 -4.58 5.17 -9.24
C PRO A 11 -5.77 4.26 -8.91
N ARG A 12 -6.63 4.68 -7.97
CA ARG A 12 -7.91 4.01 -7.71
C ARG A 12 -8.69 3.80 -9.00
N GLY A 13 -9.19 2.58 -9.21
CA GLY A 13 -9.96 2.19 -10.39
C GLY A 13 -9.11 1.70 -11.57
N SER A 14 -7.78 1.68 -11.45
CA SER A 14 -6.92 1.11 -12.49
C SER A 14 -6.92 -0.42 -12.44
N ARG A 15 -7.00 -1.04 -13.63
CA ARG A 15 -6.68 -2.46 -13.87
C ARG A 15 -5.23 -2.66 -14.31
N ASN A 16 -4.55 -1.59 -14.68
CA ASN A 16 -3.12 -1.62 -14.98
C ASN A 16 -2.35 -1.57 -13.66
N LYS A 17 -1.53 -2.59 -13.43
CA LYS A 17 -0.54 -2.61 -12.36
C LYS A 17 0.74 -1.98 -12.89
N TYR A 18 1.00 -0.77 -12.44
CA TYR A 18 2.26 -0.07 -12.68
C TYR A 18 3.22 -0.36 -11.54
N GLU A 19 4.51 -0.21 -11.83
CA GLU A 19 5.58 -0.21 -10.83
C GLU A 19 6.59 0.88 -11.20
N VAL A 20 7.20 1.49 -10.19
CA VAL A 20 8.36 2.36 -10.35
C VAL A 20 9.61 1.49 -10.33
N ASP A 21 10.43 1.61 -11.37
CA ASP A 21 11.80 1.11 -11.32
C ASP A 21 12.61 2.00 -10.35
N HIS A 22 12.90 1.47 -9.16
CA HIS A 22 13.59 2.22 -8.10
C HIS A 22 15.05 2.61 -8.46
N VAL A 23 15.64 2.04 -9.51
CA VAL A 23 16.96 2.45 -10.01
C VAL A 23 16.85 3.67 -10.93
N THR A 24 15.86 3.68 -11.83
CA THR A 24 15.74 4.73 -12.86
C THR A 24 14.70 5.80 -12.56
N GLY A 25 13.80 5.56 -11.61
CA GLY A 25 12.65 6.41 -11.28
C GLY A 25 11.54 6.41 -12.34
N ARG A 26 11.58 5.49 -13.32
CA ARG A 26 10.57 5.42 -14.38
C ARG A 26 9.40 4.55 -13.97
N VAL A 27 8.20 4.97 -14.36
CA VAL A 27 6.98 4.16 -14.23
C VAL A 27 6.88 3.19 -15.41
N TYR A 28 6.80 1.90 -15.12
CA TYR A 28 6.56 0.85 -16.09
C TYR A 28 5.20 0.20 -15.86
N LEU A 29 4.58 -0.27 -16.95
CA LEU A 29 3.47 -1.20 -16.86
C LEU A 29 4.05 -2.59 -16.60
N ASP A 30 3.88 -3.12 -15.39
CA ASP A 30 4.20 -4.50 -15.07
C ASP A 30 3.21 -5.42 -15.80
N ARG A 31 1.91 -5.26 -15.53
CA ARG A 31 0.87 -6.04 -16.20
C ARG A 31 -0.53 -5.42 -16.10
N VAL A 32 -1.45 -5.94 -16.90
CA VAL A 32 -2.89 -5.78 -16.65
C VAL A 32 -3.34 -6.92 -15.74
N LEU A 33 -4.14 -6.64 -14.71
CA LEU A 33 -4.64 -7.69 -13.81
C LEU A 33 -5.44 -8.76 -14.58
N PHE A 34 -5.22 -10.02 -14.24
CA PHE A 34 -5.79 -11.17 -14.96
C PHE A 34 -7.27 -11.36 -14.61
N THR A 35 -7.66 -10.93 -13.41
CA THR A 35 -9.04 -10.82 -12.96
C THR A 35 -9.68 -9.49 -13.41
N PRO A 36 -11.02 -9.36 -13.43
CA PRO A 36 -11.70 -8.11 -13.78
C PRO A 36 -11.67 -7.06 -12.64
N PHE A 37 -10.83 -7.26 -11.62
CA PHE A 37 -10.70 -6.35 -10.50
C PHE A 37 -9.98 -5.06 -10.92
N VAL A 38 -10.19 -4.02 -10.13
CA VAL A 38 -9.45 -2.76 -10.18
C VAL A 38 -8.98 -2.41 -8.78
N TYR A 39 -7.86 -1.69 -8.66
CA TYR A 39 -7.37 -1.26 -7.36
C TYR A 39 -8.44 -0.38 -6.66
N PRO A 40 -8.88 -0.73 -5.44
CA PRO A 40 -10.00 -0.07 -4.78
C PRO A 40 -9.65 1.33 -4.23
N VAL A 41 -8.36 1.61 -4.06
CA VAL A 41 -7.79 2.86 -3.57
C VAL A 41 -6.48 3.15 -4.31
N ASP A 42 -5.93 4.35 -4.16
CA ASP A 42 -4.62 4.67 -4.70
C ASP A 42 -3.56 3.84 -3.98
N TYR A 43 -2.68 3.22 -4.75
CA TYR A 43 -1.65 2.31 -4.26
C TYR A 43 -0.26 2.78 -4.69
N GLY A 44 0.71 2.58 -3.84
CA GLY A 44 2.12 2.81 -4.12
C GLY A 44 2.97 2.43 -2.92
N TYR A 45 4.03 3.16 -2.66
CA TYR A 45 5.01 2.78 -1.64
C TYR A 45 5.56 3.97 -0.86
N PHE A 46 6.10 3.71 0.34
CA PHE A 46 6.80 4.71 1.15
C PHE A 46 8.22 4.92 0.66
N GLU A 47 8.59 6.19 0.41
CA GLU A 47 9.95 6.52 0.00
C GLU A 47 10.97 6.17 1.08
N ASN A 48 12.14 5.69 0.64
CA ASN A 48 13.27 5.35 1.52
C ASN A 48 12.95 4.29 2.58
N THR A 49 12.11 3.32 2.25
CA THR A 49 11.86 2.14 3.10
C THR A 49 12.27 0.87 2.40
N LEU A 50 12.54 -0.19 3.17
CA LEU A 50 12.77 -1.54 2.67
C LEU A 50 11.87 -2.53 3.42
N GLY A 51 11.02 -3.23 2.69
CA GLY A 51 10.14 -4.31 3.13
C GLY A 51 10.90 -5.59 3.47
N LEU A 52 10.16 -6.65 3.81
CA LEU A 52 10.73 -7.97 4.07
C LEU A 52 10.87 -8.81 2.79
N ASP A 53 10.15 -8.44 1.75
CA ASP A 53 10.17 -8.99 0.39
C ASP A 53 11.28 -8.38 -0.49
N GLY A 54 11.90 -7.29 -0.03
CA GLY A 54 13.00 -6.61 -0.72
C GLY A 54 12.57 -5.37 -1.51
N ASP A 55 11.27 -5.08 -1.56
CA ASP A 55 10.71 -3.87 -2.17
C ASP A 55 10.39 -2.83 -1.10
N PRO A 56 10.19 -1.54 -1.44
CA PRO A 56 9.74 -0.56 -0.47
C PRO A 56 8.39 -0.93 0.17
N VAL A 57 8.14 -0.47 1.39
CA VAL A 57 6.89 -0.78 2.11
C VAL A 57 5.70 -0.23 1.35
N ASP A 58 4.67 -1.06 1.16
CA ASP A 58 3.48 -0.71 0.40
C ASP A 58 2.49 0.17 1.15
N ALA A 59 1.80 1.03 0.40
CA ALA A 59 0.83 1.99 0.89
C ALA A 59 -0.49 1.94 0.09
N LEU A 60 -1.59 1.94 0.83
CA LEU A 60 -2.97 2.09 0.37
C LEU A 60 -3.48 3.44 0.84
N VAL A 61 -3.58 4.41 -0.06
CA VAL A 61 -3.90 5.80 0.30
C VAL A 61 -5.38 6.09 0.02
N LEU A 62 -6.13 6.35 1.08
CA LEU A 62 -7.53 6.75 0.98
C LEU A 62 -7.60 8.23 0.57
N LEU A 63 -8.04 8.50 -0.65
CA LEU A 63 -8.17 9.86 -1.22
C LEU A 63 -9.62 10.13 -1.66
N GLU A 64 -9.98 11.42 -1.67
CA GLU A 64 -11.25 11.87 -2.23
C GLU A 64 -11.32 11.56 -3.73
N TYR A 65 -10.27 11.91 -4.45
CA TYR A 65 -10.11 11.70 -5.89
C TYR A 65 -8.77 11.00 -6.15
N PRO A 66 -8.73 10.06 -7.11
CA PRO A 66 -7.48 9.41 -7.49
C PRO A 66 -6.47 10.42 -8.01
N VAL A 67 -5.19 10.09 -7.85
CA VAL A 67 -4.08 10.84 -8.45
C VAL A 67 -3.47 10.08 -9.61
N TYR A 68 -2.29 10.46 -10.06
CA TYR A 68 -1.60 9.86 -11.21
C TYR A 68 -0.35 9.10 -10.75
N PRO A 69 0.14 8.12 -11.54
CA PRO A 69 1.40 7.45 -11.26
C PRO A 69 2.56 8.46 -11.14
N GLY A 70 3.44 8.25 -10.16
CA GLY A 70 4.57 9.13 -9.83
C GLY A 70 4.23 10.34 -8.94
N VAL A 71 2.97 10.53 -8.55
CA VAL A 71 2.59 11.63 -7.64
C VAL A 71 2.96 11.28 -6.20
N GLY A 72 3.73 12.16 -5.55
CA GLY A 72 4.01 12.09 -4.12
C GLY A 72 2.86 12.63 -3.27
N VAL A 73 2.52 11.93 -2.18
CA VAL A 73 1.46 12.30 -1.23
C VAL A 73 1.99 12.21 0.19
N LYS A 74 1.79 13.28 0.97
CA LYS A 74 2.07 13.29 2.41
C LYS A 74 0.94 12.64 3.19
N VAL A 75 1.25 11.53 3.85
CA VAL A 75 0.26 10.69 4.52
C VAL A 75 0.59 10.46 5.99
N ARG A 76 -0.37 9.88 6.70
CA ARG A 76 -0.17 9.24 8.00
C ARG A 76 -0.82 7.84 7.98
N PRO A 77 -0.19 6.82 8.58
CA PRO A 77 -0.76 5.50 8.68
C PRO A 77 -1.95 5.49 9.65
N VAL A 78 -2.92 4.63 9.35
CA VAL A 78 -4.09 4.39 10.22
C VAL A 78 -4.36 2.90 10.44
N GLY A 79 -3.69 2.00 9.73
CA GLY A 79 -3.81 0.56 9.93
C GLY A 79 -2.99 -0.22 8.91
N VAL A 80 -2.99 -1.54 9.02
CA VAL A 80 -2.26 -2.42 8.10
C VAL A 80 -3.07 -3.67 7.78
N LEU A 81 -3.03 -4.11 6.52
CA LEU A 81 -3.47 -5.45 6.12
C LEU A 81 -2.25 -6.34 5.99
N ASN A 82 -2.10 -7.29 6.91
CA ASN A 82 -1.03 -8.29 6.89
C ASN A 82 -1.43 -9.47 6.02
N MET A 83 -0.52 -9.88 5.15
CA MET A 83 -0.71 -10.98 4.23
C MET A 83 0.61 -11.69 3.90
N SER A 84 0.49 -12.82 3.24
CA SER A 84 1.61 -13.52 2.64
C SER A 84 1.23 -14.02 1.24
N ASP A 85 2.21 -14.06 0.35
CA ASP A 85 2.04 -14.54 -1.02
C ASP A 85 3.21 -15.45 -1.45
N GLU A 86 3.36 -15.69 -2.76
CA GLU A 86 4.42 -16.54 -3.28
C GLU A 86 5.85 -16.05 -2.99
N ALA A 87 6.03 -14.76 -2.69
CA ALA A 87 7.32 -14.14 -2.41
C ALA A 87 7.63 -14.02 -0.91
N GLY A 88 6.63 -14.14 -0.04
CA GLY A 88 6.83 -14.16 1.41
C GLY A 88 5.80 -13.34 2.17
N SER A 89 6.25 -12.72 3.27
CA SER A 89 5.41 -11.84 4.10
C SER A 89 5.31 -10.46 3.48
N ASP A 90 4.11 -9.91 3.48
CA ASP A 90 3.74 -8.69 2.78
C ASP A 90 2.72 -7.90 3.61
N ALA A 91 2.92 -6.58 3.71
CA ALA A 91 2.10 -5.71 4.53
C ALA A 91 1.63 -4.49 3.73
N LYS A 92 0.32 -4.29 3.63
CA LYS A 92 -0.27 -3.14 2.95
C LYS A 92 -0.72 -2.09 3.96
N ILE A 93 0.01 -0.98 4.08
CA ILE A 93 -0.31 0.05 5.06
C ILE A 93 -1.46 0.92 4.57
N VAL A 94 -2.55 1.00 5.33
CA VAL A 94 -3.65 1.93 5.06
C VAL A 94 -3.31 3.32 5.59
N CYS A 95 -3.45 4.30 4.71
CA CYS A 95 -3.02 5.67 4.92
C CYS A 95 -4.13 6.67 4.59
N VAL A 96 -4.06 7.83 5.23
CA VAL A 96 -4.88 9.00 4.89
C VAL A 96 -4.00 10.25 4.76
N PRO A 97 -4.41 11.29 4.02
CA PRO A 97 -3.65 12.54 3.91
C PRO A 97 -3.33 13.16 5.28
N TYR A 98 -2.09 13.63 5.46
CA TYR A 98 -1.58 14.07 6.75
C TYR A 98 -2.35 15.26 7.35
N LYS A 99 -2.63 16.30 6.54
CA LYS A 99 -3.22 17.58 7.00
C LYS A 99 -4.60 17.91 6.42
N ASP A 100 -5.27 16.95 5.81
CA ASP A 100 -6.59 17.19 5.25
C ASP A 100 -7.68 17.09 6.34
N PRO A 101 -8.44 18.17 6.62
CA PRO A 101 -9.46 18.17 7.66
C PRO A 101 -10.58 17.15 7.42
N ARG A 102 -10.83 16.74 6.16
CA ARG A 102 -11.82 15.71 5.83
C ARG A 102 -11.45 14.37 6.46
N TRP A 103 -10.17 14.07 6.56
CA TRP A 103 -9.63 12.82 7.10
C TRP A 103 -9.29 12.91 8.59
N ALA A 104 -9.50 14.06 9.24
CA ALA A 104 -9.06 14.28 10.61
C ALA A 104 -9.67 13.30 11.63
N HIS A 105 -10.86 12.76 11.35
CA HIS A 105 -11.56 11.82 12.22
C HIS A 105 -11.05 10.38 12.13
N ILE A 106 -10.33 10.00 11.06
CA ILE A 106 -9.80 8.64 10.89
C ILE A 106 -8.44 8.54 11.58
N LYS A 107 -8.34 8.10 12.83
CA LYS A 107 -7.07 8.02 13.57
C LYS A 107 -6.52 6.60 13.63
N ASP A 108 -7.39 5.61 13.66
CA ASP A 108 -7.03 4.19 13.70
C ASP A 108 -7.85 3.40 12.68
N LEU A 109 -7.56 2.11 12.55
CA LEU A 109 -8.21 1.22 11.60
C LEU A 109 -9.70 1.09 11.94
N SER A 110 -10.04 1.15 13.22
CA SER A 110 -11.43 1.12 13.70
C SER A 110 -12.26 2.31 13.20
N ASP A 111 -11.62 3.43 12.84
CA ASP A 111 -12.31 4.59 12.28
C ASP A 111 -12.52 4.44 10.76
N VAL A 112 -11.75 3.58 10.08
CA VAL A 112 -11.93 3.28 8.65
C VAL A 112 -13.26 2.52 8.47
N PRO A 113 -14.14 2.98 7.55
CA PRO A 113 -15.41 2.30 7.31
C PRO A 113 -15.23 0.80 7.08
N GLU A 114 -16.06 -0.01 7.76
CA GLU A 114 -16.00 -1.47 7.66
C GLU A 114 -16.11 -1.96 6.22
N GLN A 115 -16.99 -1.33 5.42
CA GLN A 115 -17.14 -1.66 4.01
C GLN A 115 -15.84 -1.45 3.22
N THR A 116 -15.10 -0.36 3.49
CA THR A 116 -13.80 -0.11 2.85
C THR A 116 -12.78 -1.20 3.25
N ARG A 117 -12.74 -1.60 4.52
CA ARG A 117 -11.88 -2.70 4.97
C ARG A 117 -12.25 -4.02 4.29
N ASN A 118 -13.53 -4.32 4.15
CA ASN A 118 -14.00 -5.52 3.48
C ASN A 118 -13.63 -5.53 1.99
N GLU A 119 -13.73 -4.39 1.30
CA GLU A 119 -13.32 -4.25 -0.11
C GLU A 119 -11.82 -4.45 -0.30
N LEU A 120 -10.98 -3.86 0.56
CA LEU A 120 -9.53 -4.05 0.53
C LEU A 120 -9.15 -5.51 0.76
N HIS A 121 -9.73 -6.13 1.81
CA HIS A 121 -9.51 -7.55 2.10
C HIS A 121 -9.93 -8.43 0.91
N HIS A 122 -11.10 -8.18 0.31
CA HIS A 122 -11.58 -8.96 -0.82
C HIS A 122 -10.71 -8.79 -2.07
N PHE A 123 -10.28 -7.57 -2.37
CA PHE A 123 -9.37 -7.30 -3.48
C PHE A 123 -8.08 -8.11 -3.33
N PHE A 124 -7.35 -7.96 -2.23
CA PHE A 124 -6.06 -8.63 -2.06
C PHE A 124 -6.18 -10.16 -1.99
N SER A 125 -7.25 -10.68 -1.40
CA SER A 125 -7.48 -12.14 -1.38
C SER A 125 -7.77 -12.76 -2.75
N ARG A 126 -8.19 -11.97 -3.76
CA ARG A 126 -8.71 -12.50 -5.02
C ARG A 126 -8.06 -11.98 -6.30
N TYR A 127 -7.38 -10.84 -6.28
CA TYR A 127 -6.95 -10.18 -7.52
C TYR A 127 -5.98 -11.04 -8.37
N LYS A 128 -5.21 -11.92 -7.70
CA LYS A 128 -4.28 -12.90 -8.30
C LYS A 128 -4.93 -14.25 -8.68
N ASP A 129 -6.25 -14.46 -8.50
CA ASP A 129 -6.91 -15.78 -8.69
C ASP A 129 -6.70 -16.40 -10.09
N LEU A 130 -6.45 -15.58 -11.11
CA LEU A 130 -6.22 -16.03 -12.50
C LEU A 130 -4.75 -15.89 -12.94
N GLU A 131 -3.83 -15.56 -12.02
CA GLU A 131 -2.39 -15.53 -12.28
C GLU A 131 -1.77 -16.92 -12.00
N PRO A 132 -1.24 -17.64 -13.01
CA PRO A 132 -0.72 -18.99 -12.82
C PRO A 132 0.40 -19.05 -11.78
N GLY A 133 0.26 -19.94 -10.78
CA GLY A 133 1.28 -20.19 -9.77
C GLY A 133 1.32 -19.17 -8.62
N LYS A 134 0.39 -18.21 -8.58
CA LYS A 134 0.30 -17.22 -7.50
C LYS A 134 -0.80 -17.53 -6.50
N PHE A 135 -0.62 -17.09 -5.27
CA PHE A 135 -1.60 -17.20 -4.21
C PHE A 135 -1.49 -16.00 -3.26
N VAL A 136 -2.52 -15.77 -2.47
CA VAL A 136 -2.50 -14.79 -1.38
C VAL A 136 -3.16 -15.43 -0.16
N ASN A 137 -2.56 -15.25 1.01
CA ASN A 137 -3.12 -15.60 2.30
C ASN A 137 -3.23 -14.33 3.15
N ILE A 138 -4.45 -13.96 3.53
CA ILE A 138 -4.67 -12.82 4.43
C ILE A 138 -4.50 -13.30 5.88
N GLU A 139 -3.60 -12.63 6.61
CA GLU A 139 -3.30 -12.95 8.00
C GLU A 139 -4.17 -12.13 8.97
N GLY A 140 -4.53 -10.91 8.55
CA GLY A 140 -5.51 -10.09 9.24
C GLY A 140 -5.18 -8.62 9.23
N TRP A 141 -5.92 -7.89 10.05
CA TRP A 141 -5.79 -6.45 10.18
C TRP A 141 -5.00 -6.07 11.44
N GLY A 142 -4.10 -5.10 11.31
CA GLY A 142 -3.38 -4.45 12.40
C GLY A 142 -3.76 -2.97 12.55
N ASP A 143 -3.47 -2.41 13.72
CA ASP A 143 -3.81 -1.04 14.09
C ASP A 143 -2.82 0.01 13.54
N ALA A 144 -3.10 1.29 13.80
CA ALA A 144 -2.22 2.38 13.35
C ALA A 144 -0.79 2.31 13.94
N LYS A 145 -0.64 1.75 15.13
CA LYS A 145 0.66 1.64 15.81
C LYS A 145 1.51 0.56 15.17
N GLU A 146 0.93 -0.60 14.88
CA GLU A 146 1.59 -1.66 14.13
C GLU A 146 2.04 -1.17 12.75
N ALA A 147 1.14 -0.47 12.04
CA ALA A 147 1.45 0.14 10.75
C ALA A 147 2.63 1.13 10.82
N GLU A 148 2.65 2.02 11.81
CA GLU A 148 3.76 2.97 12.01
C GLU A 148 5.07 2.22 12.32
N GLN A 149 5.01 1.13 13.09
CA GLN A 149 6.20 0.32 13.39
C GLN A 149 6.78 -0.33 12.12
N ILE A 150 5.94 -0.89 11.24
CA ILE A 150 6.39 -1.52 9.98
C ILE A 150 7.13 -0.50 9.10
N ILE A 151 6.61 0.73 9.01
CA ILE A 151 7.25 1.82 8.27
C ILE A 151 8.61 2.18 8.88
N VAL A 152 8.66 2.38 10.21
CA VAL A 152 9.89 2.73 10.93
C VAL A 152 10.95 1.64 10.77
N ASP A 153 10.55 0.38 10.88
CA ASP A 153 11.45 -0.76 10.65
C ASP A 153 11.93 -0.78 9.19
N GLY A 154 11.08 -0.39 8.24
CA GLY A 154 11.45 -0.26 6.83
C GLY A 154 12.54 0.79 6.60
N PHE A 155 12.43 1.96 7.23
CA PHE A 155 13.51 2.96 7.21
C PHE A 155 14.81 2.44 7.85
N ALA A 156 14.69 1.73 8.97
CA ALA A 156 15.85 1.17 9.67
C ALA A 156 16.56 0.09 8.84
N ARG A 157 15.79 -0.78 8.16
CA ARG A 157 16.31 -1.82 7.26
C ARG A 157 17.08 -1.20 6.08
N LEU A 158 16.49 -0.25 5.37
CA LEU A 158 17.15 0.39 4.23
C LEU A 158 18.49 1.04 4.65
N LYS A 159 18.49 1.76 5.78
CA LYS A 159 19.69 2.37 6.33
C LYS A 159 20.77 1.34 6.70
N ALA A 160 20.39 0.17 7.19
CA ALA A 160 21.33 -0.89 7.54
C ALA A 160 22.03 -1.50 6.31
N GLU A 161 21.39 -1.45 5.14
CA GLU A 161 22.00 -1.88 3.86
C GLU A 161 22.94 -0.84 3.24
N GLY A 162 23.09 0.33 3.88
CA GLY A 162 24.03 1.37 3.44
C GLY A 162 23.45 2.34 2.41
N HIS A 163 22.13 2.39 2.30
CA HIS A 163 21.37 3.36 1.50
C HIS A 163 20.89 4.55 2.34
#